data_AF-A0A2V9XNS0-F1
#
_entry.id   AF-A0A2V9XNS0-F1
#
_cell.length_a   1.000
_cell.length_b   1.000
_cell.length_c   1.000
_cell.angle_alpha   90.00
_cell.angle_beta   90.00
_cell.angle_gamma   90.00
#
_symmetry.space_group_name_H-M   'P 1'
#
loop_
_entity.id
_entity.type
_entity.pdbx_description
1 polymer ?
#
loop_
_entity_poly.entity_id
_entity_poly.type
_entity_poly.pdbx_seq_one_letter_code
_entity_poly.pdbx_strand_id
1 'polypeptide(L)' 'NIDYNRCIFCGYCVEACPTDAITHGHGFEIASFNVSNLIYRKEQLLAPGPAHLGANAVFNQADVEGGAPALPVPGS' A
#
# COMPACT_ATOMS: atom_id res chain seq x y z
N ASN A 1 -1.92 -5.28 -12.26
CA ASN A 1 -0.53 -5.73 -12.41
C ASN A 1 0.37 -4.53 -12.19
N ILE A 2 1.34 -4.62 -11.28
CA ILE A 2 2.31 -3.56 -10.99
C ILE A 2 3.71 -4.10 -11.31
N ASP A 3 4.50 -3.34 -12.05
CA ASP A 3 5.90 -3.68 -12.35
C ASP A 3 6.81 -2.81 -11.48
N TYR A 4 7.39 -3.41 -10.43
CA TYR A 4 8.29 -2.72 -9.50
C TYR A 4 9.65 -2.39 -10.09
N ASN A 5 10.02 -2.94 -11.25
CA ASN A 5 11.21 -2.50 -11.98
C ASN A 5 10.99 -1.12 -12.64
N ARG A 6 9.75 -0.78 -12.98
CA ARG A 6 9.38 0.50 -13.61
C ARG A 6 8.73 1.49 -12.66
N CYS A 7 8.24 1.02 -11.52
CA CYS A 7 7.65 1.86 -10.49
C CYS A 7 8.71 2.80 -9.90
N ILE A 8 8.38 4.08 -9.81
CA ILE A 8 9.25 5.11 -9.20
C ILE A 8 8.82 5.45 -7.76
N PHE A 9 7.90 4.68 -7.18
CA PHE A 9 7.39 4.86 -5.81
C PHE A 9 6.86 6.27 -5.52
N CYS A 10 6.23 6.92 -6.52
CA CYS A 10 5.78 8.31 -6.38
C CYS A 10 4.47 8.50 -5.60
N GLY A 11 3.74 7.44 -5.29
CA GLY A 11 2.46 7.54 -4.57
C GLY A 11 1.25 7.94 -5.43
N TYR A 12 1.41 8.32 -6.70
CA TYR A 12 0.27 8.80 -7.52
C TYR A 12 -0.86 7.79 -7.70
N CYS A 13 -0.57 6.49 -7.67
CA CYS A 13 -1.61 5.46 -7.72
C CYS A 13 -2.47 5.44 -6.46
N VAL A 14 -1.92 5.80 -5.30
CA VAL A 14 -2.64 5.88 -4.01
C VAL A 14 -3.56 7.10 -4.04
N GLU A 15 -3.00 8.27 -4.37
CA GLU A 15 -3.76 9.53 -4.44
C GLU A 15 -4.88 9.50 -5.49
N ALA A 16 -4.64 8.83 -6.62
CA ALA A 16 -5.64 8.70 -7.69
C ALA A 16 -6.76 7.72 -7.35
N CYS A 17 -6.62 6.89 -6.31
CA CYS A 17 -7.60 5.85 -5.99
C CYS A 17 -8.75 6.42 -5.16
N PRO A 18 -9.98 6.51 -5.69
CA PRO A 18 -11.10 7.14 -4.98
C PRO A 18 -11.68 6.28 -3.85
N THR A 19 -11.36 4.99 -3.81
CA THR A 19 -11.89 4.01 -2.85
C THR A 19 -10.82 3.44 -1.93
N ASP A 20 -9.61 4.00 -1.98
CA ASP A 20 -8.47 3.56 -1.17
C ASP A 20 -8.19 2.03 -1.26
N ALA A 21 -8.22 1.53 -2.50
CA ALA A 21 -8.00 0.10 -2.78
C ALA A 21 -6.51 -0.26 -2.90
N ILE A 22 -5.63 0.74 -3.01
CA ILE A 22 -4.18 0.57 -3.15
C ILE A 22 -3.47 1.55 -2.23
N THR A 23 -2.52 1.05 -1.45
CA THR A 23 -1.69 1.85 -0.55
C THR A 23 -0.21 1.46 -0.67
N HIS A 24 0.68 2.36 -0.29
CA HIS A 24 2.09 2.02 -0.10
C HIS A 24 2.30 1.47 1.31
N GLY A 25 2.90 0.29 1.41
CA GLY A 25 3.41 -0.24 2.65
C GLY A 25 4.87 0.17 2.91
N HIS A 26 5.44 -0.33 4.00
CA HIS A 26 6.84 -0.10 4.37
C HIS A 26 7.79 -1.23 3.94
N GLY A 27 7.34 -2.15 3.08
CA GLY A 27 8.17 -3.23 2.57
C GLY A 27 9.15 -2.73 1.52
N PHE A 28 10.36 -2.31 1.94
CA PHE A 28 11.42 -1.84 1.04
C PHE A 28 12.39 -2.95 0.63
N GLU A 29 12.38 -4.11 1.31
CA GLU A 29 13.30 -5.24 1.09
C GLU A 29 12.84 -6.17 -0.03
N ILE A 30 12.59 -5.62 -1.23
CA ILE A 30 12.05 -6.38 -2.38
C ILE A 30 13.08 -6.70 -3.45
N ALA A 31 14.37 -6.53 -3.15
CA ALA A 31 15.45 -6.81 -4.09
C ALA A 31 15.43 -8.27 -4.55
N SER A 32 15.54 -8.49 -5.86
CA SER A 32 15.54 -9.82 -6.44
C SER A 32 16.52 -9.93 -7.60
N PHE A 33 17.09 -11.11 -7.81
CA PHE A 33 17.98 -11.40 -8.95
C PHE A 33 17.23 -11.66 -10.26
N ASN A 34 15.90 -11.83 -10.21
CA ASN A 34 15.08 -12.08 -11.39
C ASN A 34 14.03 -10.98 -11.54
N VAL A 35 14.00 -10.32 -12.70
CA VAL A 35 13.06 -9.24 -13.01
C VAL A 35 11.60 -9.68 -12.95
N SER A 36 11.32 -10.94 -13.30
CA SER A 36 9.95 -11.49 -13.28
C SER A 36 9.36 -11.48 -11.87
N ASN A 37 10.21 -11.55 -10.83
CA ASN A 37 9.78 -11.49 -9.43
C ASN A 37 9.34 -10.08 -9.02
N LEU A 38 9.71 -9.04 -9.78
CA LEU A 38 9.31 -7.65 -9.54
C LEU A 38 7.98 -7.31 -10.23
N ILE A 39 7.38 -8.23 -10.99
CA ILE A 39 6.08 -8.04 -11.65
C ILE A 39 5.00 -8.66 -10.79
N TYR A 40 4.29 -7.82 -10.03
CA TYR A 40 3.28 -8.28 -9.08
C TYR A 40 1.91 -8.30 -9.73
N ARG A 41 1.25 -9.45 -9.59
CA ARG A 41 -0.12 -9.65 -10.04
C ARG A 41 -1.12 -9.32 -8.94
N LYS A 42 -2.40 -9.27 -9.31
CA LYS A 42 -3.49 -8.94 -8.37
C LYS A 42 -3.41 -9.82 -7.14
N GLU A 43 -3.22 -11.11 -7.34
CA GLU A 43 -3.23 -12.14 -6.30
C GLU A 43 -2.15 -11.91 -5.23
N GLN A 44 -1.02 -11.29 -5.61
CA GLN A 44 0.09 -10.98 -4.70
C GLN A 44 -0.09 -9.64 -3.95
N LEU A 45 -1.04 -8.82 -4.38
CA LEU A 45 -1.32 -7.49 -3.83
C LEU A 45 -2.59 -7.49 -2.95
N LEU A 46 -3.32 -8.60 -2.88
CA LEU A 46 -4.51 -8.71 -2.05
C LEU A 46 -4.12 -8.78 -0.57
N ALA A 47 -4.74 -7.91 0.23
CA ALA A 47 -4.68 -7.96 1.68
C ALA A 47 -5.94 -8.62 2.26
N PRO A 48 -5.90 -9.15 3.51
CA PRO A 48 -7.06 -9.76 4.16
C PRO A 48 -8.24 -8.80 4.37
N GLY A 49 -7.96 -7.50 4.43
CA GLY A 49 -8.95 -6.43 4.54
C GLY A 49 -8.45 -5.17 3.83
N PRO A 50 -9.33 -4.21 3.54
CA PRO A 50 -8.94 -2.98 2.88
C PRO A 50 -8.04 -2.14 3.81
N ALA A 51 -7.14 -1.35 3.23
CA ALA A 51 -6.13 -0.62 3.99
C ALA A 51 -6.74 0.32 5.04
N HIS A 52 -7.88 0.95 4.71
CA HIS A 52 -8.69 1.76 5.62
C HIS A 52 -9.40 0.97 6.75
N LEU A 53 -9.13 -0.33 6.96
CA LEU A 53 -9.70 -1.15 8.04
C LEU A 53 -8.62 -1.78 8.93
N GLY A 54 -7.37 -1.30 8.85
CA GLY A 54 -6.32 -1.62 9.82
C GLY A 54 -5.31 -2.69 9.38
N ALA A 55 -5.12 -2.89 8.07
CA ALA A 55 -4.11 -3.83 7.56
C ALA A 55 -2.70 -3.22 7.41
N ASN A 56 -2.54 -1.89 7.53
CA ASN A 56 -1.24 -1.23 7.38
C ASN A 56 -0.85 -0.42 8.63
N ALA A 57 0.34 -0.70 9.16
CA ALA A 57 0.91 -0.06 10.35
C ALA A 57 1.20 1.46 10.20
N VAL A 58 0.85 2.06 9.06
CA VAL A 58 1.05 3.48 8.72
C VAL A 58 -0.10 4.35 9.23
N PHE A 59 -1.27 3.74 9.48
CA PHE A 59 -2.48 4.44 9.90
C PHE A 59 -2.82 4.06 11.34
N ASN A 60 -3.09 5.07 12.18
CA ASN A 60 -3.45 4.87 13.57
C ASN A 60 -4.78 4.10 13.64
N GLN A 61 -4.75 2.93 14.28
CA GLN A 61 -5.90 2.02 14.38
C GLN A 61 -7.13 2.72 15.00
N ALA A 62 -6.92 3.65 15.93
CA ALA A 62 -7.98 4.42 16.57
C ALA A 62 -8.69 5.43 15.64
N ASP A 63 -7.99 5.98 14.65
CA ASP A 63 -8.56 6.92 13.69
C ASP A 63 -9.38 6.18 12.62
N VAL A 64 -8.96 4.95 12.30
CA VAL A 64 -9.61 4.05 11.34
C VAL A 64 -10.92 3.46 11.89
N GLU A 65 -10.96 3.09 13.17
CA GLU A 65 -12.14 2.52 13.84
C GLU A 65 -13.35 3.50 13.90
N GLY A 66 -13.10 4.81 13.81
CA GLY A 66 -14.13 5.85 13.81
C GLY A 66 -14.75 6.16 12.44
N GLY A 67 -14.31 5.50 11.37
CA GLY A 67 -14.74 5.81 10.00
C GLY A 67 -14.17 7.12 9.43
N ALA A 68 -13.13 7.67 10.06
CA ALA A 68 -12.40 8.81 9.53
C ALA A 68 -11.46 8.35 8.40
N PRO A 69 -11.17 9.21 7.41
CA PRO A 69 -10.14 8.91 6.42
C PRO A 69 -8.81 8.67 7.12
N ALA A 70 -8.07 7.67 6.64
CA ALA A 70 -6.80 7.26 7.20
C ALA A 70 -5.78 8.41 7.13
N LEU A 71 -5.59 9.12 8.25
CA LEU A 71 -4.59 10.17 8.36
C LEU A 71 -3.23 9.54 8.74
N PRO A 72 -2.11 10.05 8.21
CA PRO A 72 -0.78 9.63 8.65
C PRO A 72 -0.61 9.89 10.14
N VAL A 73 -0.03 8.94 10.89
CA VAL A 73 0.27 9.15 12.31
C VAL A 73 1.27 10.31 12.43
N PRO A 74 0.98 11.37 13.21
CA PRO A 74 1.91 12.49 13.36
C PRO A 74 3.22 12.01 13.98
N GLY A 75 4.34 12.21 13.27
CA GLY A 75 5.69 11.92 13.77
C GLY A 75 6.27 10.55 13.40
N SER A 76 5.89 9.97 12.25
CA SER A 76 6.67 8.93 11.58
C SER A 76 7.70 9.53 10.62
#